data_AF-A0AAD7HUV9-F1
#
_entry.id   AF-A0AAD7HUV9-F1
#
_cell.length_a   1.000
_cell.length_b   1.000
_cell.length_c   1.000
_cell.angle_alpha   90.00
_cell.angle_beta   90.00
_cell.angle_gamma   90.00
#
_symmetry.space_group_name_H-M   'P 1'
#
loop_
_entity.id
_entity.type
_entity.pdbx_description
1 polymer ?
#
loop_
_entity_poly.entity_id
_entity_poly.type
_entity_poly.pdbx_seq_one_letter_code
_entity_poly.pdbx_strand_id
1 'polypeptide(L)'
;KEWGLEWAKLVASYFDFEASKGYEEGGLMGTTSRPTAVGAWLGRGRKWNTPMGLGTLGDEKDEKGFAATWWRWWHKALYSEGGNEPDWDGMCLLYGRNGVLHVMATLLWWGDAVADGDDEDAVGSWKLALDEVQWALRQML
;
A
#
# COMPACT_ATOMS: atom_id res chain seq x y z
N LYS A 1 11.58 -12.00 9.05
CA LYS A 1 12.36 -11.38 7.96
C LYS A 1 12.65 -9.95 8.35
N GLU A 2 13.82 -9.44 8.00
CA GLU A 2 14.10 -8.00 8.08
C GLU A 2 13.81 -7.41 6.71
N TRP A 3 12.81 -6.52 6.61
CA TRP A 3 12.42 -5.87 5.35
C TRP A 3 13.14 -4.54 5.11
N GLY A 4 14.29 -4.35 5.76
CA GLY A 4 15.12 -3.15 5.61
C GLY A 4 14.63 -1.93 6.40
N LEU A 5 15.41 -0.86 6.30
CA LEU A 5 15.21 0.39 7.04
C LEU A 5 14.02 1.18 6.48
N GLU A 6 13.80 1.10 5.17
CA GLU A 6 12.72 1.74 4.43
C GLU A 6 11.35 1.27 4.95
N TRP A 7 11.20 -0.05 5.15
CA TRP A 7 9.99 -0.61 5.76
C TRP A 7 9.78 -0.11 7.20
N ALA A 8 10.83 -0.13 8.03
CA ALA A 8 10.73 0.32 9.42
C ALA A 8 10.34 1.82 9.51
N LYS A 9 10.91 2.64 8.63
CA LYS A 9 10.60 4.06 8.45
C LYS A 9 9.13 4.28 8.07
N LEU A 10 8.62 3.51 7.11
CA LEU A 10 7.22 3.56 6.71
C LEU A 10 6.30 3.17 7.89
N VAL A 11 6.60 2.08 8.59
CA VAL A 11 5.81 1.62 9.75
C VAL A 11 5.74 2.68 10.83
N ALA A 12 6.85 3.36 11.13
CA ALA A 12 6.85 4.47 12.09
C ALA A 12 5.91 5.61 11.65
N SER A 13 6.01 6.05 10.38
CA SER A 13 5.13 7.10 9.85
C SER A 13 3.65 6.68 9.82
N TYR A 14 3.35 5.41 9.61
CA TYR A 14 1.99 4.88 9.72
C TYR A 14 1.44 4.98 11.14
N PHE A 15 2.24 4.59 12.15
CA PHE A 15 1.81 4.72 13.54
C PHE A 15 1.64 6.16 13.99
N ASP A 16 2.51 7.07 13.55
CA ASP A 16 2.36 8.51 13.81
C ASP A 16 1.05 9.05 13.21
N PHE A 17 0.70 8.59 11.99
CA PHE A 17 -0.54 8.97 11.32
C PHE A 17 -1.78 8.43 12.04
N GLU A 18 -1.81 7.13 12.35
CA GLU A 18 -2.95 6.55 13.10
C GLU A 18 -3.09 7.18 14.50
N ALA A 19 -1.97 7.51 15.16
CA ALA A 19 -1.98 8.22 16.43
C ALA A 19 -2.58 9.62 16.30
N SER A 20 -2.26 10.36 15.23
CA SER A 20 -2.83 11.70 14.98
C SER A 20 -4.34 11.66 14.72
N LYS A 21 -4.87 10.51 14.29
CA LYS A 21 -6.31 10.24 14.13
C LYS A 21 -6.95 9.53 15.32
N GLY A 22 -6.22 9.35 16.43
CA GLY A 22 -6.74 8.74 17.65
C GLY A 22 -7.07 7.24 17.53
N TYR A 23 -6.53 6.55 16.51
CA TYR A 23 -6.83 5.14 16.21
C TYR A 23 -8.33 4.87 15.99
N GLU A 24 -9.07 5.84 15.47
CA GLU A 24 -10.48 5.68 15.12
C GLU A 24 -10.66 4.96 13.77
N GLU A 25 -11.91 4.69 13.40
CA GLU A 25 -12.24 4.17 12.08
C GLU A 25 -12.55 5.32 11.12
N GLY A 26 -11.85 5.36 9.99
CA GLY A 26 -12.00 6.41 8.99
C GLY A 26 -12.69 5.94 7.72
N GLY A 27 -12.43 6.69 6.66
CA GLY A 27 -12.80 6.41 5.29
C GLY A 27 -12.21 5.10 4.76
N LEU A 28 -12.73 4.71 3.60
CA LEU A 28 -12.41 3.44 2.97
C LEU A 28 -11.48 3.68 1.78
N MET A 29 -10.43 2.87 1.65
CA MET A 29 -9.69 2.81 0.40
C MET A 29 -10.63 2.40 -0.75
N GLY A 30 -10.53 3.11 -1.87
CA GLY A 30 -11.32 2.82 -3.08
C GLY A 30 -11.13 1.38 -3.56
N THR A 31 -12.15 0.84 -4.25
CA THR A 31 -12.11 -0.54 -4.79
C THR A 31 -11.64 -0.61 -6.24
N THR A 32 -11.65 0.52 -6.94
CA THR A 32 -11.26 0.63 -8.34
C THR A 32 -9.76 0.37 -8.50
N SER A 33 -9.38 -0.51 -9.45
CA SER A 33 -8.00 -0.95 -9.68
C SER A 33 -7.35 -1.71 -8.52
N ARG A 34 -8.08 -2.00 -7.44
CA ARG A 34 -7.54 -2.65 -6.25
C ARG A 34 -6.91 -4.01 -6.60
N PRO A 35 -5.68 -4.32 -6.14
CA PRO A 35 -5.08 -5.62 -6.36
C PRO A 35 -5.97 -6.76 -5.87
N THR A 36 -6.08 -7.84 -6.66
CA THR A 36 -6.93 -9.01 -6.37
C THR A 36 -6.63 -9.63 -5.01
N ALA A 37 -5.35 -9.59 -4.59
CA ALA A 37 -4.91 -10.03 -3.27
C ALA A 37 -5.69 -9.31 -2.14
N VAL A 38 -5.88 -7.99 -2.23
CA VAL A 38 -6.62 -7.24 -1.20
C VAL A 38 -8.08 -7.71 -1.14
N GLY A 39 -8.73 -7.88 -2.30
CA GLY A 39 -10.10 -8.38 -2.36
C GLY A 39 -10.24 -9.77 -1.73
N ALA A 40 -9.31 -10.68 -2.03
CA ALA A 40 -9.28 -12.03 -1.46
C ALA A 40 -9.05 -12.03 0.05
N TRP A 41 -8.14 -11.17 0.55
CA TRP A 41 -7.87 -11.04 1.98
C TRP A 41 -9.07 -10.47 2.75
N LEU A 42 -9.72 -9.44 2.19
CA LEU A 42 -10.94 -8.87 2.76
C LEU A 42 -12.08 -9.90 2.82
N GLY A 43 -12.28 -10.66 1.74
CA GLY A 43 -13.29 -11.75 1.68
C GLY A 43 -13.03 -12.88 2.68
N ARG A 44 -11.78 -13.05 3.14
CA ARG A 44 -11.39 -14.03 4.17
C ARG A 44 -11.41 -13.48 5.59
N GLY A 45 -11.97 -12.28 5.80
CA GLY A 45 -12.10 -11.65 7.10
C GLY A 45 -10.81 -11.01 7.63
N ARG A 46 -9.85 -10.70 6.74
CA ARG A 46 -8.59 -10.02 7.10
C ARG A 46 -7.71 -10.79 8.08
N LYS A 47 -7.70 -12.12 7.98
CA LYS A 47 -6.84 -12.96 8.83
C LYS A 47 -5.37 -12.67 8.51
N TRP A 48 -4.59 -12.28 9.52
CA TRP A 48 -3.18 -11.88 9.37
C TRP A 48 -2.30 -12.99 8.80
N ASN A 49 -2.66 -14.25 9.05
CA ASN A 49 -1.92 -15.43 8.59
C ASN A 49 -2.40 -15.97 7.24
N THR A 50 -3.17 -15.18 6.47
CA THR A 50 -3.63 -15.62 5.14
C THR A 50 -2.46 -15.52 4.16
N PRO A 51 -2.00 -16.62 3.55
CA PRO A 51 -1.02 -16.53 2.48
C PRO A 51 -1.64 -15.83 1.28
N MET A 52 -0.97 -14.81 0.78
CA MET A 52 -1.43 -13.99 -0.34
C MET A 52 -0.57 -14.28 -1.57
N GLY A 53 -1.14 -15.02 -2.52
CA GLY A 53 -0.52 -15.19 -3.83
C GLY A 53 -0.65 -13.90 -4.63
N LEU A 54 0.48 -13.21 -4.84
CA LEU A 54 0.51 -11.97 -5.63
C LEU A 54 0.54 -12.24 -7.14
N GLY A 55 0.80 -13.48 -7.55
CA GLY A 55 0.98 -13.84 -8.95
C GLY A 55 2.33 -13.34 -9.47
N THR A 56 2.37 -12.95 -10.74
CA THR A 56 3.53 -12.25 -11.30
C THR A 56 3.65 -10.88 -10.63
N LEU A 57 4.79 -10.61 -10.00
CA LEU A 57 5.06 -9.28 -9.45
C LEU A 57 5.10 -8.26 -10.59
N GLY A 58 5.90 -8.57 -11.62
CA GLY A 58 6.12 -7.69 -12.77
C GLY A 58 6.82 -6.40 -12.37
N ASP A 59 7.27 -5.65 -13.37
CA ASP A 59 7.64 -4.26 -13.19
C ASP A 59 6.41 -3.35 -13.40
N GLU A 60 6.61 -2.05 -13.38
CA GLU A 60 5.54 -1.07 -13.66
C GLU A 60 5.01 -1.11 -15.10
N LYS A 61 5.72 -1.77 -16.03
CA LYS A 61 5.37 -1.88 -17.45
C LYS A 61 4.55 -3.13 -17.75
N ASP A 62 4.67 -4.18 -16.92
CA ASP A 62 3.75 -5.31 -16.97
C ASP A 62 2.38 -4.89 -16.43
N GLU A 63 1.51 -4.41 -17.32
CA GLU A 63 0.17 -3.90 -16.98
C GLU A 63 -0.70 -4.89 -16.19
N LYS A 64 -0.36 -6.18 -16.22
CA LYS A 64 -1.06 -7.26 -15.49
C LYS A 64 -0.33 -7.69 -14.22
N GLY A 65 0.91 -7.24 -14.04
CA GLY A 65 1.71 -7.46 -12.84
C GLY A 65 1.07 -6.83 -11.61
N PHE A 66 1.41 -7.38 -10.45
CA PHE A 66 1.02 -6.84 -9.16
C PHE A 66 1.47 -5.39 -9.00
N ALA A 67 2.72 -5.07 -9.38
CA ALA A 67 3.30 -3.74 -9.24
C ALA A 67 2.48 -2.68 -9.99
N ALA A 68 2.23 -2.88 -11.28
CA ALA A 68 1.44 -1.95 -12.10
C ALA A 68 -0.01 -1.78 -11.59
N THR A 69 -0.63 -2.87 -11.10
CA THR A 69 -1.97 -2.81 -10.52
C THR A 69 -1.99 -2.04 -9.20
N TRP A 70 -0.98 -2.26 -8.36
CA TRP A 70 -0.82 -1.59 -7.07
C TRP A 70 -0.62 -0.09 -7.26
N TRP A 71 0.28 0.33 -8.14
CA TRP A 71 0.53 1.75 -8.44
C TRP A 71 -0.72 2.46 -8.96
N ARG A 72 -1.47 1.81 -9.85
CA ARG A 72 -2.74 2.34 -10.37
C ARG A 72 -3.79 2.50 -9.27
N TRP A 73 -3.81 1.61 -8.29
CA TRP A 73 -4.72 1.70 -7.15
C TRP A 73 -4.30 2.80 -6.19
N TRP A 74 -3.02 2.88 -5.84
CA TRP A 74 -2.46 3.89 -4.97
C TRP A 74 -2.63 5.30 -5.55
N HIS A 75 -2.28 5.52 -6.82
CA HIS A 75 -2.47 6.83 -7.47
C HIS A 75 -3.94 7.25 -7.51
N LYS A 76 -4.89 6.33 -7.67
CA LYS A 76 -6.32 6.66 -7.59
C LYS A 76 -6.79 7.06 -6.19
N ALA A 77 -6.09 6.60 -5.15
CA ALA A 77 -6.37 7.05 -3.79
C ALA A 77 -5.69 8.40 -3.51
N LEU A 78 -4.46 8.59 -4.00
CA LEU A 78 -3.66 9.78 -3.77
C LEU A 78 -4.14 11.00 -4.55
N TYR A 79 -4.59 10.83 -5.80
CA TYR A 79 -5.00 11.91 -6.67
C TYR A 79 -6.52 11.92 -6.86
N SER A 80 -7.15 13.10 -6.78
CA SER A 80 -8.56 13.26 -7.14
C SER A 80 -8.80 12.90 -8.61
N GLU A 81 -10.01 12.45 -8.97
CA GLU A 81 -10.34 12.13 -10.36
C GLU A 81 -10.09 13.32 -11.30
N GLY A 82 -9.13 13.18 -12.21
CA GLY A 82 -8.75 14.22 -13.18
C GLY A 82 -7.81 15.30 -12.64
N GLY A 83 -7.35 15.19 -11.39
CA GLY A 83 -6.35 16.06 -10.79
C GLY A 83 -4.92 15.59 -11.05
N ASN A 84 -3.99 16.53 -11.17
CA ASN A 84 -2.54 16.26 -11.18
C ASN A 84 -1.90 16.53 -9.80
N GLU A 85 -2.68 16.99 -8.83
CA GLU A 85 -2.22 17.31 -7.48
C GLU A 85 -2.81 16.29 -6.49
N PRO A 86 -2.03 15.86 -5.47
CA PRO A 86 -2.55 14.95 -4.45
C PRO A 86 -3.73 15.56 -3.67
N ASP A 87 -4.76 14.76 -3.43
CA ASP A 87 -5.92 15.10 -2.59
C ASP A 87 -5.62 14.78 -1.12
N TRP A 88 -4.91 15.70 -0.46
CA TRP A 88 -4.52 15.53 0.94
C TRP A 88 -5.71 15.47 1.89
N ASP A 89 -6.79 16.21 1.60
CA ASP A 89 -8.00 16.21 2.41
C ASP A 89 -8.68 14.84 2.35
N GLY A 90 -8.84 14.27 1.15
CA GLY A 90 -9.36 12.92 0.95
C GLY A 90 -8.47 11.86 1.61
N MET A 91 -7.15 11.96 1.43
CA MET A 91 -6.17 11.04 2.01
C MET A 91 -6.17 11.06 3.54
N CYS A 92 -6.32 12.23 4.17
CA CYS A 92 -6.38 12.38 5.63
C CYS A 92 -7.56 11.65 6.26
N LEU A 93 -8.59 11.30 5.48
CA LEU A 93 -9.73 10.52 5.93
C LEU A 93 -9.47 9.02 5.91
N LEU A 94 -8.40 8.52 5.28
CA LEU A 94 -8.15 7.09 5.06
C LEU A 94 -7.39 6.43 6.22
N TYR A 95 -7.90 6.52 7.45
CA TYR A 95 -7.32 5.89 8.64
C TYR A 95 -8.13 4.69 9.13
N GLY A 96 -7.59 3.96 10.10
CA GLY A 96 -8.25 2.81 10.70
C GLY A 96 -8.23 1.56 9.82
N ARG A 97 -9.09 0.60 10.14
CA ARG A 97 -8.98 -0.78 9.64
C ARG A 97 -9.22 -0.92 8.13
N ASN A 98 -9.88 0.06 7.53
CA ASN A 98 -10.25 0.04 6.11
C ASN A 98 -9.48 1.06 5.25
N GLY A 99 -8.66 1.90 5.88
CA GLY A 99 -7.86 2.93 5.25
C GLY A 99 -6.48 2.43 4.85
N VAL A 100 -5.45 3.21 5.20
CA VAL A 100 -4.04 2.97 4.87
C VAL A 100 -3.54 1.60 5.36
N LEU A 101 -4.17 0.97 6.35
CA LEU A 101 -3.84 -0.40 6.76
C LEU A 101 -3.85 -1.40 5.58
N HIS A 102 -4.77 -1.24 4.62
CA HIS A 102 -4.80 -2.09 3.44
C HIS A 102 -3.54 -1.92 2.56
N VAL A 103 -3.05 -0.69 2.45
CA VAL A 103 -1.83 -0.35 1.73
C VAL A 103 -0.61 -0.97 2.44
N MET A 104 -0.54 -0.80 3.76
CA MET A 104 0.51 -1.43 4.58
C MET A 104 0.53 -2.96 4.42
N ALA A 105 -0.64 -3.61 4.46
CA ALA A 105 -0.74 -5.05 4.26
C ALA A 105 -0.22 -5.49 2.89
N THR A 106 -0.57 -4.76 1.81
CA THR A 106 -0.06 -5.08 0.47
C THR A 106 1.44 -4.91 0.33
N LEU A 107 2.02 -3.86 0.92
CA LEU A 107 3.46 -3.61 0.88
C LEU A 107 4.24 -4.67 1.67
N LEU A 108 3.65 -5.18 2.76
CA LEU A 108 4.22 -6.30 3.50
C LEU A 108 4.24 -7.58 2.65
N TRP A 109 3.14 -7.92 1.97
CA TRP A 109 3.08 -9.10 1.10
C TRP A 109 4.04 -8.97 -0.09
N TRP A 110 4.13 -7.77 -0.66
CA TRP A 110 5.07 -7.51 -1.76
C TRP A 110 6.51 -7.65 -1.29
N GLY A 111 6.84 -7.07 -0.14
CA GLY A 111 8.14 -7.21 0.52
C GLY A 111 8.51 -8.66 0.82
N ASP A 112 7.54 -9.46 1.27
CA ASP A 112 7.74 -10.89 1.51
C ASP A 112 8.06 -11.64 0.21
N ALA A 113 7.34 -11.33 -0.87
CA ALA A 113 7.51 -11.94 -2.18
C ALA A 113 8.84 -11.56 -2.86
N VAL A 114 9.29 -10.31 -2.76
CA VAL A 114 10.57 -9.88 -3.34
C VAL A 114 11.76 -10.30 -2.48
N ALA A 115 11.59 -10.50 -1.17
CA ALA A 115 12.67 -10.99 -0.30
C ALA A 115 13.08 -12.44 -0.61
N ASP A 116 12.19 -13.22 -1.24
CA ASP A 116 12.43 -14.60 -1.64
C ASP A 116 12.82 -14.73 -3.13
N GLY A 117 12.91 -13.61 -3.87
CA GLY A 117 13.19 -13.58 -5.30
C GLY A 117 14.43 -12.77 -5.67
N ASP A 118 14.87 -12.93 -6.92
CA ASP A 118 16.07 -12.27 -7.47
C ASP A 118 15.71 -11.16 -8.50
N ASP A 119 14.44 -10.74 -8.55
CA ASP A 119 13.95 -9.73 -9.49
C ASP A 119 14.27 -8.31 -8.96
N GLU A 120 15.39 -7.77 -9.40
CA GLU A 120 15.86 -6.43 -8.98
C GLU A 120 14.87 -5.31 -9.34
N ASP A 121 14.15 -5.42 -10.46
CA ASP A 121 13.15 -4.43 -10.88
C ASP A 121 11.95 -4.46 -9.94
N ALA A 122 11.47 -5.65 -9.57
CA ALA A 122 10.40 -5.82 -8.59
C ALA A 122 10.81 -5.33 -7.20
N VAL A 123 12.05 -5.57 -6.77
CA VAL A 123 12.62 -5.02 -5.52
C VAL A 123 12.68 -3.50 -5.58
N GLY A 124 13.13 -2.95 -6.70
CA GLY A 124 13.22 -1.50 -6.93
C GLY A 124 11.86 -0.81 -6.85
N SER A 125 10.85 -1.33 -7.56
CA SER A 125 9.50 -0.78 -7.53
C SER A 125 8.84 -0.91 -6.16
N TRP A 126 9.09 -2.02 -5.43
CA TRP A 126 8.64 -2.15 -4.04
C TRP A 126 9.23 -1.06 -3.14
N LYS A 127 10.55 -0.79 -3.22
CA LYS A 127 11.19 0.27 -2.43
C LYS A 127 10.65 1.66 -2.77
N LEU A 128 10.44 1.96 -4.05
CA LEU A 128 9.80 3.21 -4.47
C LEU A 128 8.40 3.35 -3.88
N ALA A 129 7.63 2.27 -3.84
CA ALA A 129 6.32 2.26 -3.22
C ALA A 129 6.39 2.53 -1.71
N LEU A 130 7.39 1.98 -0.99
CA LEU A 130 7.61 2.29 0.43
C LEU A 130 7.87 3.79 0.66
N ASP A 131 8.77 4.36 -0.14
CA ASP A 131 9.15 5.78 -0.03
C ASP A 131 7.97 6.71 -0.35
N GLU A 132 7.19 6.39 -1.39
CA GLU A 132 6.02 7.16 -1.79
C GLU A 132 4.93 7.17 -0.70
N VAL A 133 4.61 6.01 -0.14
CA VAL A 133 3.60 5.92 0.94
C VAL A 133 4.11 6.61 2.19
N GLN A 134 5.40 6.49 2.51
CA GLN A 134 5.98 7.22 3.64
C GLN A 134 5.87 8.73 3.41
N TRP A 135 6.23 9.22 2.23
CA TRP A 135 6.14 10.63 1.89
C TRP A 135 4.70 11.14 2.02
N ALA A 136 3.72 10.41 1.49
CA ALA A 136 2.30 10.76 1.60
C ALA A 136 1.83 10.78 3.05
N LEU A 137 2.18 9.78 3.86
CA LEU A 137 1.84 9.75 5.29
C LEU A 137 2.35 10.98 6.04
N ARG A 138 3.56 11.44 5.71
CA ARG A 138 4.14 12.65 6.32
C ARG A 138 3.45 13.95 5.91
N GLN A 139 2.76 13.99 4.78
CA GLN A 139 1.94 15.16 4.42
C GLN A 139 0.62 15.22 5.21
N MET A 140 0.22 14.11 5.85
CA MET A 140 -1.04 13.98 6.60
C MET A 140 -0.88 14.10 8.13
N LEU A 141 0.35 14.31 8.60
CA LEU A 141 0.71 14.58 10.01
C LEU A 141 0.56 16.07 10.32
#